data_AF-A0A9P9EA80-F1
#
_entry.id   AF-A0A9P9EA80-F1
#
_cell.length_a   1.000
_cell.length_b   1.000
_cell.length_c   1.000
_cell.angle_alpha   90.00
_cell.angle_beta   90.00
_cell.angle_gamma   90.00
#
_symmetry.space_group_name_H-M   'P 1'
#
loop_
_entity.id
_entity.type
_entity.pdbx_description
1 polymer ?
#
loop_
_entity_poly.entity_id
_entity_poly.type
_entity_poly.pdbx_seq_one_letter_code
_entity_poly.pdbx_strand_id
1 'polypeptide(L)'
;MGALLSLPLLAIPSATTVMSCLASCCGAATCSMVCSACGKCGNSVATRIGYALLLLVNSIIAWIMLTPWAIEKLQHLMLDYVKINCPTGSCHGWVAVHRINFALGVFHLILAGLLFGVSSSKHPRAAIQNGYWGPKIIAWFAMVVLSFLIPDPFFLFWGNYIAFAGAMLFLMLGLVLLVDLAHNWAEYCLAQIEDTDSRVWRFVLIGSTLSMYLGSIAMTVVQYVFFARGNCSLNQATITINLILWLAVSVISVNPTIQEYNSKAGLAQAAMVAVYCTYLTMSAVSMEPDDNQCNPLVRAQGTRTTSVVIGAIVTMLTVAYTTTRAATQSLGLGNSNGIRLPEEDEHDLVTQQPAARREMRAEALRRAVEEGSLPADALLSDDDDDSVAGGHPSHDDERSQTQYNYSVFHIIFFLATAWVATLLTMNFEEATKQGDFATVGRTYAASYVKIASSWICYGMYTWTLVAPIVLPDRFDFS
;
A
#
# COMPACT_ATOMS: atom_id res chain seq x y z
N MET A 1 15.55 -49.13 -34.20
CA MET A 1 15.04 -47.88 -34.82
C MET A 1 13.53 -47.86 -34.66
N GLY A 2 12.96 -46.74 -34.19
CA GLY A 2 11.50 -46.54 -34.19
C GLY A 2 10.77 -46.84 -32.88
N ALA A 3 11.04 -46.07 -31.81
CA ALA A 3 10.13 -45.93 -30.66
C ALA A 3 10.35 -44.61 -29.87
N LEU A 4 10.75 -43.53 -30.55
CA LEU A 4 10.99 -42.20 -29.94
C LEU A 4 10.41 -41.03 -30.76
N LEU A 5 9.43 -41.30 -31.63
CA LEU A 5 8.82 -40.30 -32.54
C LEU A 5 7.30 -40.15 -32.36
N SER A 6 6.79 -40.25 -31.13
CA SER A 6 5.36 -40.05 -30.86
C SER A 6 5.04 -39.21 -29.61
N LEU A 7 5.94 -38.32 -29.21
CA LEU A 7 5.60 -37.26 -28.24
C LEU A 7 5.69 -35.89 -28.91
N PRO A 8 4.62 -35.07 -28.86
CA PRO A 8 4.58 -33.78 -29.53
C PRO A 8 5.50 -32.79 -28.82
N LEU A 9 6.53 -32.36 -29.54
CA LEU A 9 7.39 -31.22 -29.24
C LEU A 9 6.57 -29.91 -29.31
N LEU A 10 5.73 -29.67 -28.30
CA LEU A 10 4.86 -28.48 -28.19
C LEU A 10 4.90 -27.84 -26.78
N ALA A 11 6.04 -27.92 -26.11
CA ALA A 11 6.23 -27.36 -24.76
C ALA A 11 7.54 -26.58 -24.58
N ILE A 12 7.95 -25.80 -25.59
CA ILE A 12 8.97 -24.76 -25.40
C ILE A 12 8.42 -23.47 -26.02
N PRO A 13 7.96 -22.49 -25.21
CA PRO A 13 7.72 -21.16 -25.74
C PRO A 13 9.08 -20.58 -26.14
N SER A 14 9.27 -20.35 -27.44
CA SER A 14 10.44 -19.65 -27.97
C SER A 14 10.57 -18.28 -27.28
N ALA A 15 11.79 -17.79 -27.05
CA ALA A 15 12.02 -16.48 -26.42
C ALA A 15 11.22 -15.33 -27.09
N THR A 16 10.85 -15.51 -28.36
CA THR A 16 9.92 -14.66 -29.11
C THR A 16 8.48 -14.66 -28.61
N THR A 17 7.92 -15.76 -28.08
CA THR A 17 6.56 -15.81 -27.48
C THR A 17 6.50 -15.17 -26.09
N VAL A 18 7.58 -15.26 -25.29
CA VAL A 18 7.67 -14.50 -24.03
C VAL A 18 7.83 -13.01 -24.31
N MET A 19 8.60 -12.64 -25.33
CA MET A 19 8.80 -11.24 -25.72
C MET A 19 7.57 -10.64 -26.41
N SER A 20 6.80 -11.42 -27.17
CA SER A 20 5.51 -10.98 -27.73
C SER A 20 4.37 -11.03 -26.71
N CYS A 21 4.42 -11.88 -25.68
CA CYS A 21 3.56 -11.72 -24.50
C CYS A 21 3.89 -10.43 -23.74
N LEU A 22 5.16 -10.14 -23.48
CA LEU A 22 5.56 -8.90 -22.80
C LEU A 22 5.23 -7.65 -23.62
N ALA A 23 5.33 -7.71 -24.96
CA ALA A 23 4.92 -6.62 -25.85
C ALA A 23 3.39 -6.52 -26.03
N SER A 24 2.65 -7.64 -25.92
CA SER A 24 1.17 -7.68 -26.02
C SER A 24 0.46 -7.43 -24.67
N CYS A 25 1.19 -7.29 -23.56
CA CYS A 25 0.64 -7.03 -22.23
C CYS A 25 0.39 -5.53 -21.92
N CYS A 26 0.52 -4.63 -22.90
CA CYS A 26 0.41 -3.18 -22.71
C CYS A 26 -1.02 -2.60 -22.71
N GLY A 27 -2.06 -3.42 -22.48
CA GLY A 27 -3.46 -2.97 -22.52
C GLY A 27 -4.19 -3.25 -21.22
N ALA A 28 -4.93 -2.26 -20.72
CA ALA A 28 -5.93 -2.42 -19.66
C ALA A 28 -6.94 -3.56 -19.92
N ALA A 29 -7.03 -4.04 -21.16
CA ALA A 29 -7.85 -5.17 -21.58
C ALA A 29 -7.50 -6.51 -20.91
N THR A 30 -6.25 -6.79 -20.52
CA THR A 30 -5.92 -8.07 -19.83
C THR A 30 -6.22 -8.03 -18.34
N CYS A 31 -6.06 -6.88 -17.68
CA CYS A 31 -6.62 -6.69 -16.33
C CYS A 31 -8.15 -6.76 -16.37
N SER A 32 -8.81 -6.20 -17.39
CA SER A 32 -10.25 -6.39 -17.59
C SER A 32 -10.64 -7.84 -17.90
N MET A 33 -9.77 -8.66 -18.50
CA MET A 33 -10.04 -10.07 -18.80
C MET A 33 -9.87 -11.00 -17.58
N VAL A 34 -8.90 -10.71 -16.71
CA VAL A 34 -8.78 -11.36 -15.39
C VAL A 34 -9.92 -10.90 -14.45
N CYS A 35 -10.35 -9.65 -14.58
CA CYS A 35 -11.50 -9.11 -13.87
C CYS A 35 -12.86 -9.56 -14.46
N SER A 36 -12.95 -9.89 -15.75
CA SER A 36 -14.16 -10.46 -16.35
C SER A 36 -14.37 -11.91 -15.92
N ALA A 37 -13.28 -12.65 -15.64
CA ALA A 37 -13.34 -13.94 -14.97
C ALA A 37 -13.78 -13.84 -13.49
N CYS A 38 -13.68 -12.65 -12.88
CA CYS A 38 -14.07 -12.35 -11.50
C CYS A 38 -15.35 -11.47 -11.38
N GLY A 39 -16.04 -11.23 -12.49
CA GLY A 39 -17.43 -10.77 -12.56
C GLY A 39 -17.78 -9.34 -12.12
N LYS A 40 -16.98 -8.62 -11.30
CA LYS A 40 -17.38 -7.30 -10.75
C LYS A 40 -16.20 -6.41 -10.32
N CYS A 41 -15.32 -5.97 -11.22
CA CYS A 41 -14.37 -4.90 -10.87
C CYS A 41 -14.71 -3.62 -11.64
N GLY A 42 -15.10 -2.57 -10.90
CA GLY A 42 -15.22 -1.21 -11.44
C GLY A 42 -13.87 -0.70 -11.94
N ASN A 43 -13.91 0.29 -12.83
CA ASN A 43 -12.72 0.83 -13.50
C ASN A 43 -11.69 1.39 -12.48
N SER A 44 -12.17 1.95 -11.37
CA SER A 44 -11.34 2.45 -10.26
C SER A 44 -10.58 1.34 -9.51
N VAL A 45 -11.17 0.16 -9.36
CA VAL A 45 -10.50 -0.96 -8.66
C VAL A 45 -9.37 -1.51 -9.52
N ALA A 46 -9.61 -1.67 -10.82
CA ALA A 46 -8.63 -2.17 -11.77
C ALA A 46 -7.39 -1.25 -11.86
N THR A 47 -7.59 0.07 -11.81
CA THR A 47 -6.49 1.04 -11.93
C THR A 47 -5.62 1.08 -10.68
N ARG A 48 -6.23 0.95 -9.49
CA ARG A 48 -5.51 0.80 -8.22
C ARG A 48 -4.63 -0.46 -8.20
N ILE A 49 -5.18 -1.59 -8.63
CA ILE A 49 -4.42 -2.85 -8.76
C ILE A 49 -3.29 -2.69 -9.78
N GLY A 50 -3.53 -1.99 -10.89
CA GLY A 50 -2.51 -1.70 -11.90
C GLY A 50 -1.28 -0.97 -11.34
N TYR A 51 -1.49 0.07 -10.52
CA TYR A 51 -0.37 0.79 -9.89
C TYR A 51 0.34 -0.07 -8.82
N ALA A 52 -0.40 -0.89 -8.07
CA ALA A 52 0.19 -1.84 -7.12
C ALA A 52 1.11 -2.86 -7.80
N LEU A 53 0.66 -3.39 -8.95
CA LEU A 53 1.46 -4.29 -9.78
C LEU A 53 2.69 -3.60 -10.36
N LEU A 54 2.56 -2.34 -10.81
CA LEU A 54 3.70 -1.54 -11.28
C LEU A 54 4.76 -1.37 -10.19
N LEU A 55 4.35 -1.03 -8.96
CA LEU A 55 5.24 -0.93 -7.81
C LEU A 55 5.92 -2.28 -7.50
N LEU A 56 5.17 -3.38 -7.56
CA LEU A 56 5.70 -4.72 -7.32
C LEU A 56 6.75 -5.12 -8.37
N VAL A 57 6.45 -4.91 -9.66
CA VAL A 57 7.39 -5.18 -10.76
C VAL A 57 8.65 -4.34 -10.60
N ASN A 58 8.52 -3.05 -10.30
CA ASN A 58 9.65 -2.17 -10.02
C ASN A 58 10.49 -2.67 -8.84
N SER A 59 9.85 -3.12 -7.76
CA SER A 59 10.52 -3.67 -6.57
C SER A 59 11.32 -4.93 -6.90
N ILE A 60 10.77 -5.82 -7.72
CA ILE A 60 11.46 -7.03 -8.20
C ILE A 60 12.65 -6.67 -9.07
N ILE A 61 12.48 -5.75 -10.03
CA ILE A 61 13.58 -5.30 -10.90
C ILE A 61 14.70 -4.66 -10.06
N ALA A 62 14.36 -3.78 -9.12
CA ALA A 62 15.33 -3.18 -8.21
C ALA A 62 16.06 -4.23 -7.37
N TRP A 63 15.35 -5.23 -6.84
CA TRP A 63 15.97 -6.31 -6.08
C TRP A 63 16.91 -7.19 -6.93
N ILE A 64 16.54 -7.50 -8.17
CA ILE A 64 17.41 -8.22 -9.11
C ILE A 64 18.70 -7.43 -9.37
N MET A 65 18.63 -6.10 -9.44
CA MET A 65 19.80 -5.22 -9.64
C MET A 65 20.80 -5.21 -8.48
N LEU A 66 20.47 -5.82 -7.34
CA LEU A 66 21.46 -6.08 -6.28
C LEU A 66 22.38 -7.25 -6.61
N THR A 67 22.04 -8.10 -7.58
CA THR A 67 22.85 -9.27 -7.94
C THR A 67 23.99 -8.90 -8.89
N PRO A 68 25.20 -9.47 -8.72
CA PRO A 68 26.34 -9.19 -9.59
C PRO A 68 26.07 -9.55 -11.06
N TRP A 69 25.31 -10.64 -11.29
CA TRP A 69 24.89 -11.07 -12.64
C TRP A 69 24.11 -10.00 -13.40
N ALA A 70 23.17 -9.31 -12.72
CA ALA A 70 22.34 -8.27 -13.34
C ALA A 70 23.18 -7.03 -13.70
N ILE A 71 24.14 -6.68 -12.84
CA ILE A 71 25.02 -5.52 -13.02
C ILE A 71 25.96 -5.73 -14.22
N GLU A 72 26.58 -6.91 -14.33
CA GLU A 72 27.44 -7.26 -15.48
C GLU A 72 26.67 -7.21 -16.80
N LYS A 73 25.43 -7.73 -16.82
CA LYS A 73 24.55 -7.65 -17.99
C LYS A 73 24.19 -6.21 -18.35
N LEU A 74 23.92 -5.36 -17.36
CA LEU A 74 23.59 -3.96 -17.60
C LEU A 74 24.79 -3.18 -18.13
N GLN A 75 26.00 -3.42 -17.61
CA GLN A 75 27.23 -2.78 -18.10
C GLN A 75 27.48 -3.08 -19.58
N HIS A 76 27.31 -4.34 -19.99
CA HIS A 76 27.39 -4.73 -21.39
C HIS A 76 26.30 -4.08 -22.27
N LEU A 77 25.09 -3.93 -21.75
CA LEU A 77 23.99 -3.27 -22.48
C LEU A 77 24.21 -1.76 -22.64
N MET A 78 24.89 -1.12 -21.68
CA MET A 78 25.25 0.31 -21.71
C MET A 78 26.58 0.61 -22.42
N LEU A 79 27.08 -0.33 -23.26
CA LEU A 79 28.24 -0.14 -24.13
C LEU A 79 29.52 0.31 -23.39
N ASP A 80 29.69 -0.10 -22.12
CA ASP A 80 30.83 0.28 -21.25
C ASP A 80 31.05 1.80 -21.06
N TYR A 81 30.09 2.65 -21.45
CA TYR A 81 30.23 4.11 -21.38
C TYR A 81 30.06 4.64 -19.94
N VAL A 82 29.28 3.94 -19.12
CA VAL A 82 29.06 4.26 -17.70
C VAL A 82 29.88 3.31 -16.83
N LYS A 83 31.20 3.51 -16.79
CA LYS A 83 32.03 2.91 -15.74
C LYS A 83 31.74 3.64 -14.43
N ILE A 84 30.81 3.09 -13.64
CA ILE A 84 30.51 3.56 -12.28
C ILE A 84 31.73 3.24 -11.40
N ASN A 85 32.78 4.07 -11.47
CA ASN A 85 34.01 3.86 -10.74
C ASN A 85 33.80 4.22 -9.27
N CYS A 86 33.42 3.23 -8.46
CA CYS A 86 33.45 3.37 -7.01
C CYS A 86 34.82 2.91 -6.48
N PRO A 87 35.46 3.65 -5.55
CA PRO A 87 36.81 3.36 -5.06
C PRO A 87 37.04 1.93 -4.53
N THR A 88 35.97 1.19 -4.21
CA THR A 88 36.00 -0.15 -3.59
C THR A 88 35.26 -1.23 -4.39
N GLY A 89 34.83 -0.99 -5.63
CA GLY A 89 34.23 -2.01 -6.51
C GLY A 89 32.85 -2.55 -6.12
N SER A 90 32.24 -2.05 -5.03
CA SER A 90 31.04 -2.63 -4.42
C SER A 90 29.75 -1.84 -4.57
N CYS A 91 29.75 -0.54 -4.89
CA CYS A 91 28.57 0.34 -4.80
C CYS A 91 27.55 0.21 -5.96
N HIS A 92 27.79 -0.65 -6.95
CA HIS A 92 27.00 -0.70 -8.18
C HIS A 92 25.51 -1.02 -7.96
N GLY A 93 25.21 -1.99 -7.10
CA GLY A 93 23.83 -2.40 -6.81
C GLY A 93 23.05 -1.33 -6.05
N TRP A 94 23.70 -0.64 -5.10
CA TRP A 94 23.09 0.43 -4.32
C TRP A 94 22.57 1.57 -5.21
N VAL A 95 23.44 2.10 -6.07
CA VAL A 95 23.09 3.22 -6.95
C VAL A 95 22.02 2.80 -7.97
N ALA A 96 22.10 1.59 -8.51
CA ALA A 96 21.10 1.07 -9.45
C ALA A 96 19.69 0.98 -8.85
N VAL A 97 19.58 0.49 -7.61
CA VAL A 97 18.31 0.44 -6.87
C VAL A 97 17.72 1.84 -6.70
N HIS A 98 18.54 2.81 -6.31
CA HIS A 98 18.07 4.19 -6.15
C HIS A 98 17.65 4.82 -7.48
N ARG A 99 18.34 4.54 -8.60
CA ARG A 99 17.98 5.04 -9.94
C ARG A 99 16.62 4.53 -10.42
N ILE A 100 16.34 3.23 -10.23
CA ILE A 100 15.07 2.60 -10.65
C ILE A 100 13.90 3.13 -9.81
N ASN A 101 14.07 3.15 -8.48
CA ASN A 101 13.03 3.66 -7.59
C ASN A 101 12.83 5.17 -7.73
N PHE A 102 13.88 5.95 -8.02
CA PHE A 102 13.76 7.37 -8.33
C PHE A 102 12.90 7.60 -9.56
N ALA A 103 13.09 6.84 -10.64
CA ALA A 103 12.29 6.97 -11.86
C ALA A 103 10.80 6.71 -11.60
N LEU A 104 10.46 5.64 -10.87
CA LEU A 104 9.07 5.37 -10.51
C LEU A 104 8.51 6.41 -9.52
N GLY A 105 9.34 6.89 -8.59
CA GLY A 105 8.97 7.95 -7.66
C GLY A 105 8.61 9.26 -8.38
N VAL A 106 9.47 9.70 -9.30
CA VAL A 106 9.22 10.89 -10.14
C VAL A 106 7.99 10.71 -11.02
N PHE A 107 7.77 9.51 -11.57
CA PHE A 107 6.55 9.17 -12.30
C PHE A 107 5.29 9.42 -11.48
N HIS A 108 5.28 8.95 -10.23
CA HIS A 108 4.16 9.21 -9.33
C HIS A 108 4.03 10.69 -8.95
N LEU A 109 5.13 11.42 -8.71
CA LEU A 109 5.06 12.85 -8.43
C LEU A 109 4.49 13.66 -9.60
N ILE A 110 4.85 13.31 -10.84
CA ILE A 110 4.28 13.94 -12.05
C ILE A 110 2.78 13.67 -12.12
N LEU A 111 2.35 12.42 -11.92
CA LEU A 111 0.93 12.08 -11.89
C LEU A 111 0.18 12.80 -10.76
N ALA A 112 0.77 12.90 -9.56
CA ALA A 112 0.19 13.64 -8.45
C ALA A 112 -0.04 15.12 -8.80
N GLY A 113 0.93 15.75 -9.47
CA GLY A 113 0.81 17.14 -9.95
C GLY A 113 -0.25 17.32 -11.04
N LEU A 114 -0.30 16.41 -12.02
CA LEU A 114 -1.30 16.46 -13.10
C LEU A 114 -2.74 16.27 -12.59
N LEU A 115 -2.91 15.43 -11.58
CA LEU A 115 -4.20 15.06 -10.98
C LEU A 115 -4.57 15.95 -9.77
N PHE A 116 -3.86 17.06 -9.58
CA PHE A 116 -4.15 18.00 -8.49
C PHE A 116 -5.55 18.61 -8.63
N GLY A 117 -6.33 18.51 -7.55
CA GLY A 117 -7.68 19.09 -7.44
C GLY A 117 -8.74 18.39 -8.30
N VAL A 118 -8.52 17.13 -8.71
CA VAL A 118 -9.55 16.34 -9.41
C VAL A 118 -10.50 15.71 -8.39
N SER A 119 -11.78 16.04 -8.47
CA SER A 119 -12.82 15.59 -7.52
C SER A 119 -13.91 14.70 -8.13
N SER A 120 -13.95 14.54 -9.46
CA SER A 120 -14.93 13.72 -10.18
C SER A 120 -14.31 13.03 -11.40
N SER A 121 -14.77 11.82 -11.73
CA SER A 121 -14.31 11.05 -12.91
C SER A 121 -14.67 11.72 -14.25
N LYS A 122 -15.61 12.66 -14.26
CA LYS A 122 -15.98 13.45 -15.45
C LYS A 122 -14.91 14.44 -15.88
N HIS A 123 -13.97 14.79 -15.01
CA HIS A 123 -12.89 15.67 -15.41
C HIS A 123 -12.03 15.00 -16.48
N PRO A 124 -11.64 15.71 -17.56
CA PRO A 124 -10.82 15.12 -18.62
C PRO A 124 -9.48 14.58 -18.11
N ARG A 125 -8.97 15.14 -17.00
CA ARG A 125 -7.76 14.68 -16.32
C ARG A 125 -7.93 13.32 -15.62
N ALA A 126 -9.14 12.93 -15.23
CA ALA A 126 -9.40 11.61 -14.63
C ALA A 126 -9.17 10.46 -15.63
N ALA A 127 -9.26 10.72 -16.93
CA ALA A 127 -8.87 9.76 -17.96
C ALA A 127 -7.37 9.41 -17.89
N ILE A 128 -6.53 10.34 -17.41
CA ILE A 128 -5.10 10.07 -17.15
C ILE A 128 -4.95 9.10 -15.98
N GLN A 129 -5.79 9.18 -14.94
CA GLN A 129 -5.75 8.23 -13.83
C GLN A 129 -6.20 6.84 -14.26
N ASN A 130 -7.39 6.75 -14.87
CA ASN A 130 -8.05 5.47 -15.11
C ASN A 130 -7.67 4.80 -16.45
N GLY A 131 -7.06 5.55 -17.39
CA GLY A 131 -6.73 5.08 -18.73
C GLY A 131 -5.24 5.14 -19.10
N TYR A 132 -4.95 5.12 -20.41
CA TYR A 132 -3.64 5.32 -21.02
C TYR A 132 -2.47 4.49 -20.44
N TRP A 133 -2.71 3.22 -20.09
CA TRP A 133 -1.70 2.34 -19.50
C TRP A 133 -0.48 2.09 -20.41
N GLY A 134 -0.67 1.88 -21.71
CA GLY A 134 0.46 1.73 -22.65
C GLY A 134 1.46 2.89 -22.60
N PRO A 135 1.02 4.14 -22.85
CA PRO A 135 1.87 5.32 -22.72
C PRO A 135 2.50 5.50 -21.33
N LYS A 136 1.77 5.18 -20.25
CA LYS A 136 2.31 5.22 -18.87
C LYS A 136 3.50 4.28 -18.68
N ILE A 137 3.37 3.03 -19.14
CA ILE A 137 4.45 2.04 -19.04
C ILE A 137 5.67 2.48 -19.85
N ILE A 138 5.46 2.99 -21.07
CA ILE A 138 6.54 3.53 -21.90
C ILE A 138 7.22 4.72 -21.20
N ALA A 139 6.44 5.64 -20.63
CA ALA A 139 6.96 6.79 -19.90
C ALA A 139 7.78 6.37 -18.66
N TRP A 140 7.32 5.36 -17.92
CA TRP A 140 8.08 4.81 -16.80
C TRP A 140 9.41 4.20 -17.25
N PHE A 141 9.42 3.35 -18.28
CA PHE A 141 10.67 2.79 -18.83
C PHE A 141 11.62 3.90 -19.33
N ALA A 142 11.09 4.90 -20.03
CA ALA A 142 11.88 6.05 -20.48
C ALA A 142 12.53 6.77 -19.29
N MET A 143 11.79 7.00 -18.20
CA MET A 143 12.35 7.62 -17.00
C MET A 143 13.37 6.75 -16.27
N VAL A 144 13.24 5.43 -16.31
CA VAL A 144 14.30 4.52 -15.83
C VAL A 144 15.56 4.72 -16.67
N VAL A 145 15.48 4.74 -18.01
CA VAL A 145 16.65 4.97 -18.86
C VAL A 145 17.27 6.34 -18.61
N LEU A 146 16.44 7.39 -18.51
CA LEU A 146 16.90 8.75 -18.22
C LEU A 146 17.57 8.85 -16.84
N SER A 147 17.11 8.08 -15.85
CA SER A 147 17.71 8.11 -14.51
C SER A 147 19.14 7.58 -14.52
N PHE A 148 19.55 6.75 -15.48
CA PHE A 148 20.93 6.31 -15.66
C PHE A 148 21.86 7.38 -16.27
N LEU A 149 21.31 8.42 -16.91
CA LEU A 149 22.09 9.54 -17.44
C LEU A 149 22.50 10.56 -16.38
N ILE A 150 21.85 10.53 -15.20
CA ILE A 150 22.11 11.44 -14.09
C ILE A 150 23.40 11.01 -13.35
N PRO A 151 24.31 11.92 -12.95
CA PRO A 151 25.58 11.56 -12.32
C PRO A 151 25.42 11.02 -10.88
N ASP A 152 26.33 10.15 -10.44
CA ASP A 152 26.28 9.45 -9.15
C ASP A 152 26.15 10.35 -7.90
N PRO A 153 26.80 11.53 -7.80
CA PRO A 153 26.70 12.39 -6.62
C PRO A 153 25.27 12.81 -6.29
N PHE A 154 24.41 12.93 -7.31
CA PHE A 154 22.99 13.22 -7.10
C PHE A 154 22.30 12.08 -6.35
N PHE A 155 22.55 10.83 -6.73
CA PHE A 155 21.90 9.66 -6.10
C PHE A 155 22.42 9.38 -4.71
N LEU A 156 23.68 9.74 -4.40
CA LEU A 156 24.20 9.68 -3.04
C LEU A 156 23.45 10.65 -2.12
N PHE A 157 23.24 11.89 -2.56
CA PHE A 157 22.44 12.86 -1.81
C PHE A 157 20.96 12.45 -1.72
N TRP A 158 20.36 12.09 -2.86
CA TRP A 158 18.97 11.65 -2.93
C TRP A 158 18.71 10.45 -2.02
N GLY A 159 19.54 9.41 -2.10
CA GLY A 159 19.38 8.18 -1.33
C GLY A 159 19.52 8.40 0.17
N ASN A 160 20.58 9.08 0.60
CA ASN A 160 20.92 9.22 2.02
C ASN A 160 20.03 10.21 2.77
N TYR A 161 19.47 11.21 2.08
CA TYR A 161 18.66 12.24 2.74
C TYR A 161 17.19 12.18 2.32
N ILE A 162 16.89 12.32 1.02
CA ILE A 162 15.52 12.48 0.54
C ILE A 162 14.75 11.15 0.59
N ALA A 163 15.31 10.10 0.01
CA ALA A 163 14.70 8.78 -0.01
C ALA A 163 14.59 8.20 1.40
N PHE A 164 15.61 8.41 2.24
CA PHE A 164 15.56 8.03 3.65
C PHE A 164 14.42 8.77 4.39
N ALA A 165 14.28 10.09 4.21
CA ALA A 165 13.17 10.85 4.80
C ALA A 165 11.78 10.43 4.25
N GLY A 166 11.68 10.08 2.96
CA GLY A 166 10.45 9.56 2.37
C GLY A 166 10.07 8.17 2.90
N ALA A 167 11.07 7.28 3.05
CA ALA A 167 10.93 5.97 3.64
C ALA A 167 10.44 6.06 5.10
N MET A 168 10.97 7.03 5.84
CA MET A 168 10.54 7.37 7.18
C MET A 168 9.08 7.76 7.28
N LEU A 169 8.65 8.68 6.41
CA LEU A 169 7.26 9.10 6.34
C LEU A 169 6.34 7.93 5.94
N PHE A 170 6.76 7.10 4.97
CA PHE A 170 5.99 5.92 4.57
C PHE A 170 5.79 4.94 5.71
N LEU A 171 6.85 4.65 6.48
CA LEU A 171 6.74 3.84 7.68
C LEU A 171 5.72 4.46 8.63
N MET A 172 5.89 5.73 9.02
CA MET A 172 4.95 6.41 9.91
C MET A 172 3.50 6.33 9.43
N LEU A 173 3.24 6.57 8.14
CA LEU A 173 1.91 6.42 7.55
C LEU A 173 1.37 4.99 7.69
N GLY A 174 2.18 3.99 7.38
CA GLY A 174 1.82 2.58 7.56
C GLY A 174 1.47 2.24 9.01
N LEU A 175 2.16 2.85 9.97
CA LEU A 175 1.87 2.65 11.39
C LEU A 175 0.52 3.25 11.80
N VAL A 176 0.23 4.48 11.35
CA VAL A 176 -1.05 5.15 11.63
C VAL A 176 -2.24 4.38 11.05
N LEU A 177 -2.10 3.83 9.84
CA LEU A 177 -3.18 3.08 9.20
C LEU A 177 -3.48 1.75 9.89
N LEU A 178 -2.46 1.12 10.50
CA LEU A 178 -2.66 -0.09 11.30
C LEU A 178 -3.45 0.23 12.58
N VAL A 179 -3.17 1.37 13.20
CA VAL A 179 -3.92 1.87 14.36
C VAL A 179 -5.36 2.22 13.99
N ASP A 180 -5.57 2.89 12.85
CA ASP A 180 -6.90 3.20 12.33
C ASP A 180 -7.71 1.91 12.05
N LEU A 181 -7.09 0.89 11.43
CA LEU A 181 -7.74 -0.42 11.25
C LEU A 181 -8.22 -1.00 12.58
N ALA A 182 -7.39 -0.90 13.61
CA ALA A 182 -7.68 -1.42 14.91
C ALA A 182 -8.81 -0.67 15.62
N HIS A 183 -8.85 0.66 15.51
CA HIS A 183 -9.98 1.46 16.00
C HIS A 183 -11.27 1.09 15.29
N ASN A 184 -11.24 0.99 13.96
CA ASN A 184 -12.39 0.58 13.16
C ASN A 184 -12.86 -0.84 13.54
N TRP A 185 -11.94 -1.77 13.83
CA TRP A 185 -12.29 -3.10 14.34
C TRP A 185 -12.98 -3.06 15.70
N ALA A 186 -12.45 -2.28 16.65
CA ALA A 186 -13.04 -2.14 17.98
C ALA A 186 -14.43 -1.49 17.90
N GLU A 187 -14.60 -0.46 17.08
CA GLU A 187 -15.89 0.18 16.84
C GLU A 187 -16.89 -0.75 16.17
N TYR A 188 -16.45 -1.53 15.17
CA TYR A 188 -17.29 -2.54 14.52
C TYR A 188 -17.78 -3.60 15.52
N CYS A 189 -16.90 -4.10 16.39
CA CYS A 189 -17.29 -5.03 17.43
C CYS A 189 -18.29 -4.41 18.42
N LEU A 190 -18.12 -3.15 18.80
CA LEU A 190 -19.06 -2.43 19.67
C LEU A 190 -20.42 -2.24 19.01
N ALA A 191 -20.45 -1.78 17.76
CA ALA A 191 -21.69 -1.61 16.99
C ALA A 191 -22.46 -2.92 16.90
N GLN A 192 -21.77 -4.03 16.61
CA GLN A 192 -22.42 -5.34 16.52
C GLN A 192 -22.98 -5.84 17.86
N ILE A 193 -22.38 -5.43 18.99
CA ILE A 193 -22.89 -5.73 20.34
C ILE A 193 -24.16 -4.91 20.60
N GLU A 194 -24.16 -3.63 20.25
CA GLU A 194 -25.32 -2.74 20.42
C GLU A 194 -26.50 -3.15 19.55
N ASP A 195 -26.25 -3.50 18.28
CA ASP A 195 -27.31 -3.83 17.31
C ASP A 195 -27.90 -5.24 17.50
N THR A 196 -27.08 -6.22 17.88
CA THR A 196 -27.50 -7.64 17.92
C THR A 196 -27.64 -8.20 19.34
N ASP A 197 -27.25 -7.47 20.38
CA ASP A 197 -27.13 -7.92 21.78
C ASP A 197 -26.47 -9.32 21.93
N SER A 198 -25.51 -9.60 21.04
CA SER A 198 -24.92 -10.92 20.94
C SER A 198 -23.84 -11.13 22.00
N ARG A 199 -24.05 -12.16 22.84
CA ARG A 199 -23.06 -12.61 23.83
C ARG A 199 -21.73 -13.04 23.20
N VAL A 200 -21.72 -13.48 21.95
CA VAL A 200 -20.51 -13.89 21.23
C VAL A 200 -19.61 -12.68 20.97
N TRP A 201 -20.15 -11.58 20.45
CA TRP A 201 -19.38 -10.39 20.15
C TRP A 201 -18.82 -9.72 21.41
N ARG A 202 -19.58 -9.75 22.52
CA ARG A 202 -19.06 -9.35 23.84
C ARG A 202 -17.87 -10.20 24.28
N PHE A 203 -17.96 -11.52 24.15
CA PHE A 203 -16.84 -12.40 24.48
C PHE A 203 -15.63 -12.17 23.57
N VAL A 204 -15.84 -11.93 22.27
CA VAL A 204 -14.78 -11.60 21.31
C VAL A 204 -14.09 -10.30 21.68
N LEU A 205 -14.83 -9.25 22.02
CA LEU A 205 -14.26 -7.95 22.39
C LEU A 205 -13.46 -8.02 23.70
N ILE A 206 -14.03 -8.63 24.75
CA ILE A 206 -13.34 -8.78 26.04
C ILE A 206 -12.13 -9.71 25.91
N GLY A 207 -12.30 -10.84 25.22
CA GLY A 207 -11.25 -11.82 25.00
C GLY A 207 -10.08 -11.28 24.19
N SER A 208 -10.36 -10.54 23.11
CA SER A 208 -9.32 -9.90 22.30
C SER A 208 -8.58 -8.81 23.09
N THR A 209 -9.29 -7.96 23.84
CA THR A 209 -8.70 -6.92 24.68
C THR A 209 -7.78 -7.52 25.75
N LEU A 210 -8.25 -8.55 26.47
CA LEU A 210 -7.45 -9.24 27.48
C LEU A 210 -6.21 -9.90 26.86
N SER A 211 -6.37 -10.57 25.72
CA SER A 211 -5.27 -11.20 24.99
C SER A 211 -4.21 -10.19 24.55
N MET A 212 -4.61 -9.01 24.07
CA MET A 212 -3.68 -7.94 23.67
C MET A 212 -2.87 -7.40 24.85
N TYR A 213 -3.49 -7.18 26.02
CA TYR A 213 -2.74 -6.77 27.22
C TYR A 213 -1.79 -7.87 27.72
N LEU A 214 -2.25 -9.13 27.78
CA LEU A 214 -1.38 -10.25 28.15
C LEU A 214 -0.21 -10.42 27.18
N GLY A 215 -0.47 -10.28 25.87
CA GLY A 215 0.56 -10.30 24.83
C GLY A 215 1.56 -9.15 24.99
N SER A 216 1.08 -7.94 25.33
CA SER A 216 1.94 -6.78 25.60
C SER A 216 2.85 -7.01 26.81
N ILE A 217 2.30 -7.58 27.89
CA ILE A 217 3.08 -7.96 29.09
C ILE A 217 4.15 -8.99 28.72
N ALA A 218 3.75 -10.07 28.04
CA ALA A 218 4.67 -11.13 27.65
C ALA A 218 5.80 -10.61 26.76
N MET A 219 5.48 -9.79 25.75
CA MET A 219 6.49 -9.15 24.90
C MET A 219 7.42 -8.22 25.69
N THR A 220 6.90 -7.45 26.64
CA THR A 220 7.71 -6.58 27.49
C THR A 220 8.68 -7.38 28.36
N VAL A 221 8.22 -8.50 28.94
CA VAL A 221 9.08 -9.41 29.73
C VAL A 221 10.18 -9.99 28.85
N VAL A 222 9.84 -10.47 27.65
CA VAL A 222 10.82 -11.00 26.69
C VAL A 222 11.86 -9.91 26.34
N GLN A 223 11.43 -8.67 26.11
CA GLN A 223 12.34 -7.56 25.83
C GLN A 223 13.34 -7.32 26.97
N TYR A 224 12.88 -7.29 28.23
CA TYR A 224 13.77 -7.13 29.38
C TYR A 224 14.74 -8.31 29.54
N VAL A 225 14.27 -9.53 29.34
CA VAL A 225 15.07 -10.75 29.54
C VAL A 225 16.15 -10.91 28.47
N PHE A 226 15.85 -10.59 27.21
CA PHE A 226 16.76 -10.86 26.09
C PHE A 226 17.58 -9.65 25.64
N PHE A 227 17.01 -8.44 25.69
CA PHE A 227 17.61 -7.24 25.09
C PHE A 227 18.08 -6.19 26.09
N ALA A 228 17.68 -6.30 27.36
CA ALA A 228 17.96 -5.29 28.39
C ALA A 228 18.92 -5.77 29.50
N ARG A 229 19.61 -6.90 29.34
CA ARG A 229 20.56 -7.43 30.32
C ARG A 229 21.89 -6.67 30.30
N GLY A 230 22.51 -6.49 31.47
CA GLY A 230 23.84 -5.88 31.58
C GLY A 230 23.85 -4.37 31.33
N ASN A 231 24.79 -3.89 30.51
CA ASN A 231 25.04 -2.46 30.25
C ASN A 231 24.21 -1.85 29.10
N CYS A 232 23.12 -2.51 28.70
CA CYS A 232 22.25 -2.09 27.59
C CYS A 232 21.27 -0.98 28.02
N SER A 233 21.79 0.19 28.40
CA SER A 233 21.01 1.31 28.95
C SER A 233 19.98 1.89 27.98
N LEU A 234 20.29 1.93 26.67
CA LEU A 234 19.37 2.38 25.63
C LEU A 234 18.10 1.51 25.58
N ASN A 235 18.28 0.18 25.55
CA ASN A 235 17.17 -0.76 25.53
C ASN A 235 16.36 -0.70 26.82
N GLN A 236 17.03 -0.64 27.97
CA GLN A 236 16.36 -0.48 29.27
C GLN A 236 15.46 0.77 29.28
N ALA A 237 16.01 1.93 28.92
CA ALA A 237 15.26 3.18 28.88
C ALA A 237 14.08 3.12 27.90
N THR A 238 14.30 2.60 26.69
CA THR A 238 13.26 2.50 25.66
C THR A 238 12.11 1.61 26.09
N ILE A 239 12.40 0.41 26.63
CA ILE A 239 11.38 -0.52 27.11
C ILE A 239 10.63 0.07 28.32
N THR A 240 11.34 0.73 29.24
CA THR A 240 10.72 1.40 30.40
C THR A 240 9.79 2.53 29.98
N ILE A 241 10.20 3.39 29.05
CA ILE A 241 9.36 4.48 28.54
C ILE A 241 8.12 3.92 27.84
N ASN A 242 8.26 2.88 27.01
CA ASN A 242 7.11 2.22 26.37
C ASN A 242 6.12 1.67 27.40
N LEU A 243 6.61 1.02 28.47
CA LEU A 243 5.77 0.52 29.56
C LEU A 243 5.03 1.65 30.28
N ILE A 244 5.68 2.78 30.55
CA ILE A 244 5.05 3.94 31.19
C ILE A 244 3.96 4.53 30.28
N LEU A 245 4.25 4.74 28.99
CA LEU A 245 3.30 5.28 28.03
C LEU A 245 2.09 4.35 27.85
N TRP A 246 2.32 3.04 27.78
CA TRP A 246 1.26 2.05 27.77
C TRP A 246 0.32 2.18 28.98
N LEU A 247 0.87 2.20 30.19
CA LEU A 247 0.08 2.33 31.42
C LEU A 247 -0.68 3.67 31.45
N ALA A 248 -0.02 4.77 31.10
CA ALA A 248 -0.62 6.10 31.07
C ALA A 248 -1.84 6.13 30.13
N VAL A 249 -1.68 5.63 28.90
CA VAL A 249 -2.75 5.60 27.91
C VAL A 249 -3.93 4.72 28.33
N SER A 250 -3.65 3.61 29.02
CA SER A 250 -4.69 2.73 29.57
C SER A 250 -5.47 3.39 30.71
N VAL A 251 -4.83 4.24 31.53
CA VAL A 251 -5.50 5.00 32.58
C VAL A 251 -6.33 6.14 31.98
N ILE A 252 -5.78 6.84 30.99
CA ILE A 252 -6.45 7.95 30.29
C ILE A 252 -7.74 7.45 29.62
N SER A 253 -7.73 6.29 28.95
CA SER A 253 -8.93 5.75 28.27
C SER A 253 -10.08 5.33 29.18
N VAL A 254 -9.82 5.15 30.49
CA VAL A 254 -10.83 4.78 31.49
C VAL A 254 -11.30 5.99 32.30
N ASN A 255 -10.70 7.16 32.10
CA ASN A 255 -11.08 8.37 32.83
C ASN A 255 -12.54 8.75 32.51
N PRO A 256 -13.42 8.92 33.51
CA PRO A 256 -14.83 9.24 33.30
C PRO A 256 -15.02 10.54 32.51
N THR A 257 -14.17 11.55 32.72
CA THR A 257 -14.25 12.80 31.96
C THR A 257 -14.00 12.58 30.47
N ILE A 258 -13.16 11.62 30.09
CA ILE A 258 -12.93 11.30 28.66
C ILE A 258 -14.11 10.53 28.08
N GLN A 259 -14.71 9.62 28.85
CA GLN A 259 -15.86 8.84 28.40
C GLN A 259 -17.14 9.68 28.25
N GLU A 260 -17.27 10.78 29.00
CA GLU A 260 -18.37 11.73 28.85
C GLU A 260 -18.34 12.45 27.49
N TYR A 261 -17.17 12.88 27.02
CA TYR A 261 -17.02 13.55 25.72
C TYR A 261 -16.86 12.54 24.55
N ASN A 262 -16.43 11.31 24.83
CA ASN A 262 -16.29 10.26 23.83
C ASN A 262 -16.73 8.91 24.40
N SER A 263 -18.01 8.56 24.21
CA SER A 263 -18.61 7.30 24.68
C SER A 263 -18.00 6.05 24.03
N LYS A 264 -17.32 6.20 22.90
CA LYS A 264 -16.60 5.11 22.21
C LYS A 264 -15.20 4.87 22.76
N ALA A 265 -14.68 5.78 23.60
CA ALA A 265 -13.37 5.61 24.23
C ALA A 265 -13.41 4.40 25.18
N GLY A 266 -12.52 3.42 24.95
CA GLY A 266 -12.51 2.20 25.74
C GLY A 266 -11.17 1.49 25.82
N LEU A 267 -11.08 0.54 26.75
CA LEU A 267 -9.89 -0.27 26.99
C LEU A 267 -9.44 -1.09 25.77
N ALA A 268 -10.36 -1.50 24.89
CA ALA A 268 -10.05 -2.27 23.68
C ALA A 268 -9.14 -1.49 22.71
N GLN A 269 -9.44 -0.20 22.51
CA GLN A 269 -8.65 0.67 21.66
C GLN A 269 -7.26 0.93 22.26
N ALA A 270 -7.20 1.19 23.56
CA ALA A 270 -5.94 1.37 24.28
C ALA A 270 -5.07 0.10 24.28
N ALA A 271 -5.68 -1.08 24.42
CA ALA A 271 -5.00 -2.36 24.36
C ALA A 271 -4.34 -2.63 23.00
N MET A 272 -5.00 -2.21 21.90
CA MET A 272 -4.39 -2.36 20.59
C MET A 272 -3.19 -1.41 20.39
N VAL A 273 -3.32 -0.15 20.77
CA VAL A 273 -2.20 0.80 20.70
C VAL A 273 -1.02 0.30 21.54
N ALA A 274 -1.31 -0.26 22.72
CA ALA A 274 -0.33 -0.86 23.61
C ALA A 274 0.43 -2.05 23.00
N VAL A 275 -0.29 -3.05 22.49
CA VAL A 275 0.35 -4.25 21.91
C VAL A 275 1.17 -3.88 20.69
N TYR A 276 0.70 -2.90 19.93
CA TYR A 276 1.38 -2.41 18.75
C TYR A 276 2.67 -1.65 19.06
N CYS A 277 2.62 -0.68 19.96
CA CYS A 277 3.81 0.08 20.37
C CYS A 277 4.84 -0.83 21.06
N THR A 278 4.37 -1.85 21.79
CA THR A 278 5.23 -2.89 22.36
C THR A 278 5.89 -3.73 21.27
N TYR A 279 5.17 -4.07 20.19
CA TYR A 279 5.75 -4.72 19.01
C TYR A 279 6.77 -3.81 18.30
N LEU A 280 6.49 -2.52 18.14
CA LEU A 280 7.45 -1.58 17.56
C LEU A 280 8.71 -1.44 18.40
N THR A 281 8.56 -1.44 19.72
CA THR A 281 9.68 -1.42 20.65
C THR A 281 10.53 -2.70 20.53
N MET A 282 9.89 -3.88 20.49
CA MET A 282 10.56 -5.16 20.21
C MET A 282 11.29 -5.13 18.85
N SER A 283 10.67 -4.57 17.82
CA SER A 283 11.27 -4.41 16.50
C SER A 283 12.43 -3.40 16.51
N ALA A 284 12.40 -2.37 17.34
CA ALA A 284 13.49 -1.40 17.48
C ALA A 284 14.71 -2.01 18.16
N VAL A 285 14.53 -2.69 19.30
CA VAL A 285 15.64 -3.31 20.05
C VAL A 285 16.26 -4.50 19.30
N SER A 286 15.49 -5.18 18.44
CA SER A 286 16.01 -6.25 17.57
C SER A 286 16.76 -5.75 16.33
N MET A 287 16.66 -4.45 16.02
CA MET A 287 17.38 -3.80 14.93
C MET A 287 18.64 -3.05 15.40
N GLU A 288 18.89 -3.01 16.71
CA GLU A 288 20.13 -2.48 17.26
C GLU A 288 21.33 -3.33 16.80
N PRO A 289 22.42 -2.72 16.30
CA PRO A 289 23.65 -3.44 15.97
C PRO A 289 24.27 -4.06 17.23
N ASP A 290 24.95 -5.20 17.11
CA ASP A 290 25.45 -5.99 18.25
C ASP A 290 26.81 -5.49 18.79
N ASP A 291 26.96 -4.18 18.98
CA ASP A 291 28.21 -3.56 19.47
C ASP A 291 28.46 -3.85 20.96
N ASN A 292 27.42 -3.79 21.78
CA ASN A 292 27.44 -4.02 23.22
C ASN A 292 26.92 -5.42 23.61
N GLN A 293 26.81 -6.35 22.64
CA GLN A 293 26.25 -7.69 22.82
C GLN A 293 24.80 -7.72 23.33
N CYS A 294 24.06 -6.62 23.13
CA CYS A 294 22.69 -6.44 23.59
C CYS A 294 21.67 -7.23 22.77
N ASN A 295 22.02 -7.64 21.54
CA ASN A 295 21.07 -8.24 20.60
C ASN A 295 21.43 -9.71 20.29
N PRO A 296 20.83 -10.69 20.98
CA PRO A 296 21.15 -12.11 20.76
C PRO A 296 20.68 -12.63 19.40
N LEU A 297 19.75 -11.94 18.72
CA LEU A 297 19.22 -12.37 17.42
C LEU A 297 20.24 -12.23 16.28
N VAL A 298 21.23 -11.35 16.44
CA VAL A 298 22.32 -11.17 15.46
C VAL A 298 23.20 -12.42 15.41
N ARG A 299 23.42 -13.06 16.55
CA ARG A 299 24.30 -14.23 16.70
C ARG A 299 23.64 -15.56 16.34
N ALA A 300 22.31 -15.61 16.26
CA ALA A 300 21.55 -16.85 16.07
C ALA A 300 21.25 -17.19 14.59
N GLN A 301 21.54 -16.29 13.64
CA GLN A 301 21.13 -16.48 12.24
C GLN A 301 22.19 -17.18 11.39
N GLY A 302 22.05 -18.50 11.25
CA GLY A 302 22.53 -19.24 10.08
C GLY A 302 21.42 -19.28 9.02
N THR A 303 21.35 -18.28 8.14
CA THR A 303 20.23 -18.15 7.20
C THR A 303 20.42 -19.03 5.96
N ARG A 304 19.46 -19.92 5.67
CA ARG A 304 19.37 -20.59 4.37
C ARG A 304 18.85 -19.61 3.32
N THR A 305 19.55 -19.48 2.18
CA THR A 305 19.21 -18.60 1.04
C THR A 305 17.73 -18.63 0.62
N THR A 306 17.07 -19.79 0.72
CA THR A 306 15.63 -19.95 0.45
C THR A 306 14.74 -19.08 1.37
N SER A 307 15.11 -18.91 2.64
CA SER A 307 14.35 -18.08 3.59
C SER A 307 14.47 -16.60 3.25
N VAL A 308 15.62 -16.17 2.71
CA VAL A 308 15.83 -14.78 2.27
C VAL A 308 14.94 -14.47 1.08
N VAL A 309 14.91 -15.36 0.09
CA VAL A 309 14.08 -15.18 -1.13
C VAL A 309 12.60 -15.14 -0.79
N ILE A 310 12.11 -16.10 0.02
CA ILE A 310 10.70 -16.11 0.44
C ILE A 310 10.37 -14.86 1.25
N GLY A 311 11.24 -14.46 2.19
CA GLY A 311 11.07 -13.24 2.98
C GLY A 311 11.00 -11.98 2.13
N ALA A 312 11.84 -11.86 1.10
CA ALA A 312 11.85 -10.73 0.18
C ALA A 312 10.54 -10.63 -0.63
N ILE A 313 10.06 -11.75 -1.19
CA ILE A 313 8.81 -11.78 -1.97
C ILE A 313 7.61 -11.40 -1.09
N VAL A 314 7.52 -11.99 0.10
CA VAL A 314 6.45 -11.66 1.06
C VAL A 314 6.51 -10.18 1.42
N THR A 315 7.70 -9.64 1.68
CA THR A 315 7.87 -8.22 2.02
C THR A 315 7.40 -7.31 0.89
N MET A 316 7.75 -7.60 -0.37
CA MET A 316 7.30 -6.80 -1.52
C MET A 316 5.78 -6.85 -1.71
N LEU A 317 5.17 -8.03 -1.55
CA LEU A 317 3.71 -8.19 -1.61
C LEU A 317 3.02 -7.41 -0.47
N THR A 318 3.57 -7.49 0.75
CA THR A 318 3.06 -6.71 1.89
C THR A 318 3.18 -5.20 1.63
N VAL A 319 4.30 -4.73 1.07
CA VAL A 319 4.46 -3.31 0.72
C VAL A 319 3.45 -2.88 -0.35
N ALA A 320 3.23 -3.68 -1.39
CA ALA A 320 2.23 -3.36 -2.43
C ALA A 320 0.80 -3.30 -1.86
N TYR A 321 0.43 -4.27 -1.01
CA TYR A 321 -0.87 -4.31 -0.34
C TYR A 321 -1.07 -3.12 0.60
N THR A 322 -0.11 -2.87 1.49
CA THR A 322 -0.17 -1.77 2.45
C THR A 322 -0.19 -0.41 1.77
N THR A 323 0.59 -0.21 0.70
CA THR A 323 0.58 1.02 -0.11
C THR A 323 -0.78 1.24 -0.76
N THR A 324 -1.34 0.21 -1.40
CA THR A 324 -2.65 0.32 -2.07
C THR A 324 -3.72 0.69 -1.07
N ARG A 325 -3.73 0.02 0.09
CA ARG A 325 -4.66 0.31 1.17
C ARG A 325 -4.50 1.73 1.70
N ALA A 326 -3.26 2.12 2.02
CA ALA A 326 -2.91 3.47 2.48
C ALA A 326 -3.38 4.55 1.52
N ALA A 327 -3.19 4.33 0.22
CA ALA A 327 -3.53 5.27 -0.82
C ALA A 327 -5.05 5.40 -1.06
N THR A 328 -5.83 4.41 -0.62
CA THR A 328 -7.31 4.39 -0.74
C THR A 328 -8.05 4.82 0.50
N GLN A 329 -7.46 4.63 1.69
CA GLN A 329 -8.03 5.18 2.91
C GLN A 329 -7.84 6.69 2.85
N SER A 330 -8.94 7.44 2.86
CA SER A 330 -8.91 8.90 2.95
C SER A 330 -8.32 9.26 4.31
N LEU A 331 -6.98 9.39 4.36
CA LEU A 331 -6.31 10.09 5.44
C LEU A 331 -6.89 11.50 5.44
N GLY A 332 -7.50 11.91 6.57
CA GLY A 332 -8.28 13.15 6.75
C GLY A 332 -7.52 14.47 6.55
N LEU A 333 -6.56 14.52 5.62
CA LEU A 333 -5.77 15.68 5.21
C LEU A 333 -6.38 16.46 4.03
N GLY A 334 -7.68 16.29 3.70
CA GLY A 334 -8.20 17.00 2.53
C GLY A 334 -9.71 17.03 2.27
N ASN A 335 -10.57 16.75 3.25
CA ASN A 335 -11.98 17.21 3.16
C ASN A 335 -12.62 17.23 4.54
N SER A 336 -12.65 18.40 5.18
CA SER A 336 -13.62 18.69 6.24
C SER A 336 -15.01 18.71 5.60
N ASN A 337 -15.91 17.90 6.15
CA ASN A 337 -17.33 17.72 5.82
C ASN A 337 -17.63 16.69 4.73
N GLY A 338 -18.11 15.53 5.18
CA GLY A 338 -18.65 14.46 4.35
C GLY A 338 -18.82 13.22 5.20
N ILE A 339 -19.87 13.18 6.01
CA ILE A 339 -20.37 11.95 6.63
C ILE A 339 -20.53 10.94 5.49
N ARG A 340 -19.79 9.83 5.55
CA ARG A 340 -19.95 8.70 4.63
C ARG A 340 -21.20 7.94 5.11
N LEU A 341 -22.38 8.44 4.74
CA LEU A 341 -23.61 7.66 4.88
C LEU A 341 -23.47 6.42 3.99
N PRO A 342 -23.83 5.21 4.46
CA PRO A 342 -24.15 4.13 3.56
C PRO A 342 -25.34 4.61 2.71
N GLU A 343 -25.12 4.86 1.41
CA GLU A 343 -26.21 4.95 0.44
C GLU A 343 -26.80 3.54 0.25
N GLU A 344 -27.50 3.06 1.26
CA GLU A 344 -28.70 2.27 1.00
C GLU A 344 -29.82 3.30 0.83
N ASP A 345 -30.41 3.33 -0.36
CA ASP A 345 -31.55 4.17 -0.80
C ASP A 345 -31.27 5.59 -1.33
N GLU A 346 -30.29 5.78 -2.22
CA GLU A 346 -30.44 6.78 -3.29
C GLU A 346 -30.69 6.09 -4.63
N HIS A 347 -31.86 6.37 -5.21
CA HIS A 347 -32.23 5.92 -6.54
C HIS A 347 -31.27 6.47 -7.59
N ASP A 348 -30.34 5.64 -8.04
CA ASP A 348 -29.57 5.85 -9.26
C ASP A 348 -30.54 6.23 -10.40
N LEU A 349 -30.23 7.32 -11.11
CA LEU A 349 -31.01 7.72 -12.28
C LEU A 349 -30.87 6.58 -13.29
N VAL A 350 -31.93 5.80 -13.44
CA VAL A 350 -32.07 4.73 -14.42
C VAL A 350 -32.00 5.35 -15.82
N THR A 351 -30.79 5.63 -16.31
CA THR A 351 -30.55 6.10 -17.67
C THR A 351 -30.59 4.94 -18.68
N GLN A 352 -30.66 3.70 -18.20
CA GLN A 352 -30.84 2.51 -19.03
C GLN A 352 -32.11 1.76 -18.64
N GLN A 353 -33.06 1.72 -19.58
CA GLN A 353 -34.30 1.00 -19.41
C GLN A 353 -34.03 -0.52 -19.32
N PRO A 354 -34.56 -1.23 -18.30
CA PRO A 354 -34.36 -2.68 -18.15
C PRO A 354 -34.78 -3.42 -19.42
N ALA A 355 -34.04 -4.45 -19.83
CA ALA A 355 -34.25 -5.17 -21.09
C ALA A 355 -35.71 -5.64 -21.29
N ALA A 356 -36.38 -6.11 -20.23
CA ALA A 356 -37.78 -6.53 -20.26
C ALA A 356 -38.76 -5.38 -20.56
N ARG A 357 -38.43 -4.14 -20.20
CA ARG A 357 -39.25 -2.95 -20.47
C ARG A 357 -38.91 -2.34 -21.84
N ARG A 358 -37.71 -2.58 -22.38
CA ARG A 358 -37.32 -2.23 -23.77
C ARG A 358 -38.14 -3.05 -24.77
N GLU A 359 -38.32 -4.34 -24.53
CA GLU A 359 -39.12 -5.23 -25.38
C GLU A 359 -40.61 -4.83 -25.38
N MET A 360 -41.19 -4.54 -24.21
CA MET A 360 -42.57 -4.03 -24.11
C MET A 360 -42.74 -2.65 -24.76
N ARG A 361 -41.74 -1.77 -24.69
CA ARG A 361 -41.78 -0.45 -25.32
C ARG A 361 -41.68 -0.56 -26.85
N ALA A 362 -40.80 -1.42 -27.36
CA ALA A 362 -40.66 -1.68 -28.79
C ALA A 362 -41.94 -2.30 -29.37
N GLU A 363 -42.61 -3.19 -28.63
CA GLU A 363 -43.90 -3.75 -29.05
C GLU A 363 -45.04 -2.72 -28.98
N ALA A 364 -45.06 -1.85 -27.97
CA ALA A 364 -46.02 -0.76 -27.88
C ALA A 364 -45.86 0.26 -29.02
N LEU A 365 -44.62 0.59 -29.41
CA LEU A 365 -44.33 1.47 -30.55
C LEU A 365 -44.77 0.84 -31.87
N ARG A 366 -44.52 -0.47 -32.07
CA ARG A 366 -45.00 -1.19 -33.27
C ARG A 366 -46.51 -1.13 -33.39
N ARG A 367 -47.24 -1.37 -32.29
CA ARG A 367 -48.70 -1.30 -32.27
C ARG A 367 -49.22 0.12 -32.56
N ALA A 368 -48.58 1.15 -32.01
CA ALA A 368 -48.96 2.53 -32.25
C ALA A 368 -48.74 2.98 -33.71
N VAL A 369 -47.73 2.43 -34.38
CA VAL A 369 -47.50 2.63 -35.83
C VAL A 369 -48.54 1.86 -36.67
N GLU A 370 -48.85 0.62 -36.30
CA GLU A 370 -49.93 -0.17 -36.95
C GLU A 370 -51.30 0.48 -36.80
N GLU A 371 -51.56 1.15 -35.67
CA GLU A 371 -52.78 1.93 -35.40
C GLU A 371 -52.77 3.29 -36.13
N GLY A 372 -51.68 3.65 -36.82
CA GLY A 372 -51.55 4.88 -37.59
C GLY A 372 -51.38 6.14 -36.74
N SER A 373 -51.19 6.00 -35.43
CA SER A 373 -51.00 7.10 -34.48
C SER A 373 -49.57 7.69 -34.52
N LEU A 374 -48.61 6.93 -35.06
CA LEU A 374 -47.21 7.34 -35.23
C LEU A 374 -46.72 7.03 -36.65
N PRO A 375 -45.87 7.87 -37.25
CA PRO A 375 -45.26 7.61 -38.55
C PRO A 375 -44.25 6.46 -38.47
N ALA A 376 -44.11 5.71 -39.57
CA ALA A 376 -43.23 4.53 -39.65
C ALA A 376 -41.75 4.83 -39.34
N ASP A 377 -41.32 6.08 -39.50
CA ASP A 377 -39.97 6.57 -39.17
C ASP A 377 -39.64 6.51 -37.67
N ALA A 378 -40.66 6.46 -36.79
CA ALA A 378 -40.48 6.34 -35.34
C ALA A 378 -39.90 4.98 -34.89
N LEU A 379 -39.90 3.96 -35.77
CA LEU A 379 -39.26 2.67 -35.52
C LEU A 379 -37.76 2.67 -35.80
N LEU A 380 -37.24 3.67 -36.53
CA LEU A 380 -35.83 3.75 -36.91
C LEU A 380 -34.98 4.54 -35.91
N SER A 381 -35.59 5.40 -35.09
CA SER A 381 -34.86 6.25 -34.14
C SER A 381 -34.36 5.53 -32.87
N ASP A 382 -34.76 4.28 -32.63
CA ASP A 382 -34.33 3.49 -31.45
C ASP A 382 -33.17 2.52 -31.76
N ASP A 383 -32.78 2.36 -33.04
CA ASP A 383 -31.68 1.44 -33.45
C ASP A 383 -30.32 2.16 -33.66
N ASP A 384 -30.29 3.50 -33.73
CA ASP A 384 -29.09 4.26 -34.11
C ASP A 384 -28.20 4.71 -32.92
N ASP A 385 -28.64 4.59 -31.67
CA ASP A 385 -27.84 5.02 -30.50
C ASP A 385 -27.09 3.89 -29.76
N ASP A 386 -27.23 2.62 -30.17
CA ASP A 386 -26.62 1.47 -29.47
C ASP A 386 -25.69 0.59 -30.37
N SER A 387 -25.28 1.06 -31.56
CA SER A 387 -24.38 0.31 -32.45
C SER A 387 -22.88 0.51 -32.17
N VAL A 388 -22.45 0.35 -30.91
CA VAL A 388 -21.04 0.08 -30.58
C VAL A 388 -20.93 -1.20 -29.73
N ALA A 389 -20.80 -2.32 -30.44
CA ALA A 389 -20.10 -3.54 -30.03
C ALA A 389 -20.08 -3.92 -28.53
N GLY A 390 -21.02 -4.77 -28.11
CA GLY A 390 -20.71 -6.03 -27.41
C GLY A 390 -19.93 -6.01 -26.08
N GLY A 391 -19.92 -4.91 -25.32
CA GLY A 391 -19.35 -4.87 -23.98
C GLY A 391 -20.32 -4.24 -22.99
N HIS A 392 -20.65 -4.95 -21.91
CA HIS A 392 -21.28 -4.31 -20.74
C HIS A 392 -20.44 -3.08 -20.36
N PRO A 393 -21.01 -1.85 -20.32
CA PRO A 393 -20.26 -0.69 -19.86
C PRO A 393 -19.84 -0.96 -18.42
N SER A 394 -18.52 -0.92 -18.18
CA SER A 394 -17.96 -1.00 -16.83
C SER A 394 -18.65 0.05 -15.96
N HIS A 395 -19.31 -0.38 -14.90
CA HIS A 395 -19.94 0.51 -13.92
C HIS A 395 -18.88 1.51 -13.41
N ASP A 396 -19.02 2.79 -13.76
CA ASP A 396 -18.13 3.88 -13.31
C ASP A 396 -18.57 4.34 -11.92
N ASP A 397 -17.95 3.76 -10.90
CA ASP A 397 -18.21 3.97 -9.47
C ASP A 397 -17.67 5.32 -8.93
N GLU A 398 -17.11 6.18 -9.82
CA GLU A 398 -16.52 7.49 -9.48
C GLU A 398 -17.21 8.67 -10.20
N ARG A 399 -18.39 8.43 -10.81
CA ARG A 399 -19.10 9.39 -11.68
C ARG A 399 -19.56 10.66 -10.95
N SER A 400 -19.99 10.55 -9.70
CA SER A 400 -20.42 11.68 -8.85
C SER A 400 -19.23 12.30 -8.12
N GLN A 401 -18.40 11.49 -7.47
CA GLN A 401 -17.21 11.89 -6.73
C GLN A 401 -16.13 10.80 -6.78
N THR A 402 -14.86 11.18 -6.76
CA THR A 402 -13.74 10.22 -6.68
C THR A 402 -13.75 9.48 -5.34
N GLN A 403 -13.59 8.16 -5.36
CA GLN A 403 -13.56 7.31 -4.14
C GLN A 403 -12.35 7.60 -3.23
N TYR A 404 -11.29 8.16 -3.80
CA TYR A 404 -10.06 8.55 -3.10
C TYR A 404 -9.43 9.76 -3.80
N ASN A 405 -8.60 10.53 -3.08
CA ASN A 405 -7.89 11.64 -3.67
C ASN A 405 -6.72 11.14 -4.53
N TYR A 406 -6.80 11.34 -5.85
CA TYR A 406 -5.79 10.87 -6.80
C TYR A 406 -4.38 11.42 -6.57
N SER A 407 -4.27 12.67 -6.08
CA SER A 407 -2.96 13.28 -5.77
C SER A 407 -2.32 12.61 -4.56
N VAL A 408 -3.08 12.46 -3.48
CA VAL A 408 -2.62 11.80 -2.24
C VAL A 408 -2.26 10.34 -2.52
N PHE A 409 -3.04 9.66 -3.36
CA PHE A 409 -2.74 8.30 -3.80
C PHE A 409 -1.33 8.20 -4.40
N HIS A 410 -1.00 9.08 -5.34
CA HIS A 410 0.33 9.05 -5.97
C HIS A 410 1.45 9.53 -5.04
N ILE A 411 1.19 10.45 -4.12
CA ILE A 411 2.17 10.83 -3.09
C ILE A 411 2.51 9.61 -2.21
N ILE A 412 1.52 8.83 -1.80
CA ILE A 412 1.75 7.62 -1.00
C ILE A 412 2.54 6.56 -1.79
N PHE A 413 2.25 6.40 -3.08
CA PHE A 413 3.05 5.53 -3.96
C PHE A 413 4.50 6.03 -4.12
N PHE A 414 4.73 7.34 -4.23
CA PHE A 414 6.09 7.91 -4.21
C PHE A 414 6.82 7.54 -2.91
N LEU A 415 6.18 7.72 -1.75
CA LEU A 415 6.76 7.35 -0.46
C LEU A 415 7.06 5.85 -0.38
N ALA A 416 6.21 5.01 -0.95
CA ALA A 416 6.45 3.57 -1.06
C ALA A 416 7.71 3.26 -1.89
N THR A 417 7.96 3.97 -3.01
CA THR A 417 9.21 3.78 -3.77
C THR A 417 10.45 4.17 -2.98
N ALA A 418 10.37 5.24 -2.17
CA ALA A 418 11.45 5.65 -1.28
C ALA A 418 11.71 4.60 -0.18
N TRP A 419 10.64 4.03 0.38
CA TRP A 419 10.71 2.90 1.32
C TRP A 419 11.35 1.67 0.67
N VAL A 420 10.90 1.25 -0.51
CA VAL A 420 11.48 0.09 -1.23
C VAL A 420 12.96 0.31 -1.52
N ALA A 421 13.35 1.49 -1.98
CA ALA A 421 14.76 1.83 -2.22
C ALA A 421 15.59 1.64 -0.95
N THR A 422 15.14 2.23 0.16
CA THR A 422 15.84 2.18 1.45
C THR A 422 15.85 0.76 2.04
N LEU A 423 14.75 0.03 1.94
CA LEU A 423 14.62 -1.37 2.39
C LEU A 423 15.62 -2.29 1.69
N LEU A 424 15.78 -2.12 0.38
CA LEU A 424 16.71 -2.93 -0.41
C LEU A 424 18.17 -2.54 -0.18
N THR A 425 18.46 -1.28 0.18
CA THR A 425 19.84 -0.77 0.32
C THR A 425 20.37 -0.67 1.75
N MET A 426 19.52 -0.77 2.78
CA MET A 426 19.89 -0.51 4.18
C MET A 426 20.99 -1.41 4.78
N ASN A 427 21.31 -2.58 4.22
CA ASN A 427 22.47 -3.40 4.66
C ASN A 427 23.40 -3.79 3.51
N PHE A 428 23.42 -2.96 2.48
CA PHE A 428 24.28 -3.20 1.31
C PHE A 428 25.78 -3.25 1.70
N GLU A 429 26.18 -2.46 2.68
CA GLU A 429 27.58 -2.37 3.13
C GLU A 429 28.04 -3.61 3.94
N GLU A 430 27.14 -4.23 4.71
CA GLU A 430 27.42 -5.47 5.45
C GLU A 430 27.40 -6.71 4.53
N ALA A 431 26.45 -6.76 3.59
CA ALA A 431 26.34 -7.83 2.59
C ALA A 431 27.61 -7.94 1.73
N THR A 432 28.16 -6.79 1.34
CA THR A 432 29.37 -6.75 0.49
C THR A 432 30.62 -7.21 1.25
N LYS A 433 30.69 -7.05 2.57
CA LYS A 433 31.85 -7.51 3.37
C LYS A 433 31.89 -9.03 3.57
N GLN A 434 30.75 -9.71 3.50
CA GLN A 434 30.66 -11.16 3.75
C GLN A 434 30.41 -12.00 2.48
N GLY A 435 30.12 -11.37 1.33
CA GLY A 435 29.80 -12.09 0.10
C GLY A 435 28.47 -12.86 0.17
N ASP A 436 27.64 -12.54 1.18
CA ASP A 436 26.37 -13.21 1.47
C ASP A 436 25.20 -12.23 1.34
N PHE A 437 23.97 -12.75 1.19
CA PHE A 437 22.78 -11.93 0.96
C PHE A 437 22.51 -10.95 2.12
N ALA A 438 22.22 -9.68 1.79
CA ALA A 438 21.97 -8.62 2.75
C ALA A 438 20.83 -8.93 3.74
N THR A 439 21.11 -8.88 5.05
CA THR A 439 20.09 -9.07 6.10
C THR A 439 19.38 -7.76 6.43
N VAL A 440 18.22 -7.49 5.80
CA VAL A 440 17.37 -6.28 5.94
C VAL A 440 17.20 -5.79 7.40
N GLY A 441 17.63 -4.55 7.75
CA GLY A 441 17.09 -3.80 8.89
C GLY A 441 17.96 -3.41 10.09
N ARG A 442 19.28 -3.65 10.15
CA ARG A 442 20.03 -3.54 11.42
C ARG A 442 20.89 -2.28 11.54
N THR A 443 20.26 -1.14 11.84
CA THR A 443 20.97 0.12 12.10
C THR A 443 20.36 0.87 13.29
N TYR A 444 21.18 1.67 13.98
CA TYR A 444 20.69 2.59 15.01
C TYR A 444 19.63 3.54 14.45
N ALA A 445 19.83 4.04 13.23
CA ALA A 445 18.86 4.89 12.56
C ALA A 445 17.49 4.19 12.47
N ALA A 446 17.44 2.96 11.93
CA ALA A 446 16.18 2.20 11.85
C ALA A 446 15.55 1.92 13.22
N SER A 447 16.37 1.72 14.26
CA SER A 447 15.90 1.56 15.64
C SER A 447 15.24 2.83 16.18
N TYR A 448 15.93 3.98 16.15
CA TYR A 448 15.40 5.26 16.63
C TYR A 448 14.11 5.68 15.93
N VAL A 449 14.01 5.36 14.65
CA VAL A 449 12.83 5.59 13.82
C VAL A 449 11.60 4.88 14.37
N LYS A 450 11.75 3.61 14.75
CA LYS A 450 10.67 2.81 15.33
C LYS A 450 10.32 3.26 16.74
N ILE A 451 11.33 3.68 17.52
CA ILE A 451 11.14 4.27 18.86
C ILE A 451 10.34 5.57 18.77
N ALA A 452 10.79 6.52 17.94
CA ALA A 452 10.10 7.78 17.73
C ALA A 452 8.68 7.56 17.22
N SER A 453 8.50 6.58 16.33
CA SER A 453 7.18 6.27 15.81
C SER A 453 6.23 5.68 16.86
N SER A 454 6.71 4.88 17.81
CA SER A 454 5.87 4.38 18.91
C SER A 454 5.45 5.53 19.83
N TRP A 455 6.35 6.48 20.11
CA TRP A 455 6.02 7.66 20.91
C TRP A 455 5.01 8.58 20.20
N ILE A 456 5.19 8.81 18.89
CA ILE A 456 4.22 9.56 18.08
C ILE A 456 2.87 8.83 18.08
N CYS A 457 2.85 7.51 17.97
CA CYS A 457 1.61 6.71 18.04
C CYS A 457 0.87 6.92 19.37
N TYR A 458 1.58 6.83 20.51
CA TYR A 458 0.97 7.11 21.81
C TYR A 458 0.51 8.57 21.93
N GLY A 459 1.29 9.53 21.43
CA GLY A 459 0.95 10.94 21.43
C GLY A 459 -0.31 11.24 20.62
N MET A 460 -0.40 10.69 19.40
CA MET A 460 -1.58 10.80 18.54
C MET A 460 -2.81 10.19 19.19
N TYR A 461 -2.72 8.97 19.73
CA TYR A 461 -3.86 8.34 20.38
C TYR A 461 -4.31 9.12 21.63
N THR A 462 -3.36 9.57 22.46
CA THR A 462 -3.68 10.42 23.61
C THR A 462 -4.37 11.70 23.17
N TRP A 463 -3.88 12.34 22.09
CA TRP A 463 -4.51 13.52 21.53
C TRP A 463 -5.92 13.24 21.02
N THR A 464 -6.19 12.10 20.38
CA THR A 464 -7.56 11.74 19.95
C THR A 464 -8.55 11.58 21.11
N LEU A 465 -8.07 11.19 22.29
CA LEU A 465 -8.90 11.09 23.50
C LEU A 465 -9.09 12.44 24.20
N VAL A 466 -8.05 13.29 24.20
CA VAL A 466 -8.03 14.54 24.98
C VAL A 466 -8.52 15.76 24.17
N ALA A 467 -8.39 15.73 22.84
CA ALA A 467 -8.77 16.86 21.98
C ALA A 467 -10.24 17.30 22.13
N PRO A 468 -11.24 16.40 22.26
CA PRO A 468 -12.63 16.80 22.51
C PRO A 468 -12.82 17.59 23.81
N ILE A 469 -12.01 17.31 24.84
CA ILE A 469 -12.07 18.02 26.13
C ILE A 469 -11.42 19.39 26.05
N VAL A 470 -10.28 19.49 25.35
CA VAL A 470 -9.48 20.73 25.27
C VAL A 470 -10.09 21.73 24.28
N LEU A 471 -10.79 21.24 23.25
CA LEU A 471 -11.38 22.05 22.20
C LEU A 471 -12.87 21.67 21.99
N PRO A 472 -13.73 21.84 23.02
CA PRO A 472 -15.14 21.44 22.94
C PRO A 472 -15.86 22.13 21.77
N ASP A 473 -15.60 23.42 21.54
CA ASP A 473 -16.21 24.20 20.45
C ASP A 473 -15.94 23.66 19.03
N ARG A 474 -14.92 22.81 18.85
CA ARG A 474 -14.58 22.20 17.55
C ARG A 474 -15.23 20.82 17.35
N PHE A 475 -15.55 20.13 18.45
CA PHE A 475 -16.02 18.74 18.44
C PHE A 475 -17.44 18.57 18.96
N ASP A 476 -18.05 19.63 19.51
CA ASP A 476 -19.48 19.70 19.78
C ASP A 476 -20.24 19.68 18.43
N PHE A 477 -20.82 18.53 18.13
CA PHE A 477 -21.94 18.44 17.21
C PHE A 477 -23.16 18.95 17.97
N SER A 478 -23.53 20.21 17.74
CA SER A 478 -24.86 20.72 18.11
C SER A 478 -25.96 19.94 17.41
#